data_AF-A0A957QQB9-F1
#
_entry.id   AF-A0A957QQB9-F1
#
_cell.length_a   1.000
_cell.length_b   1.000
_cell.length_c   1.000
_cell.angle_alpha   90.00
_cell.angle_beta   90.00
_cell.angle_gamma   90.00
#
_symmetry.space_group_name_H-M   'P 1'
#
loop_
_entity.id
_entity.type
_entity.pdbx_description
1 polymer ?
#
loop_
_entity_poly.entity_id
_entity_poly.type
_entity_poly.pdbx_seq_one_letter_code
_entity_poly.pdbx_strand_id
1 'polypeptide(L)'
;MNNRSGSLRQIEKHWFVLAALALIGLVVYGRHLATGVTPSNVIFSLFGLDVYWYGFLIMGGIALGAYVASRLARERSLAALAATVPTELREQPIATLDWPIELKQHLATVKITTLGDLLLRYGWQPQSLGLRPAELDELRHVLDEAEAIQPEWLDNPPWYNWWPEHAWNGLLWTLILAIIGARLYHVLTPSPSMAAFGIETAADYFRQPLQLINLRRGGLGIYGGLAGGALGILIYTRQRRLPALGWLDLAAVGAALGQVIGRWGNFLNQELYGRPTQVPWALYIDFE
;
A
#
# COMPACT_ATOMS: atom_id res chain seq x y z
N MET A 1 12.36 31.60 -16.94
CA MET A 1 11.18 31.39 -17.82
C MET A 1 10.86 29.92 -17.84
N ASN A 2 9.62 29.58 -17.49
CA ASN A 2 9.13 28.23 -17.19
C ASN A 2 9.01 27.42 -18.49
N ASN A 3 9.92 26.48 -18.76
CA ASN A 3 9.80 25.57 -19.89
C ASN A 3 8.83 24.44 -19.51
N ARG A 4 7.53 24.76 -19.44
CA ARG A 4 6.45 23.76 -19.46
C ARG A 4 6.34 23.27 -20.90
N SER A 5 7.29 22.45 -21.33
CA SER A 5 7.08 21.64 -22.53
C SER A 5 5.87 20.75 -22.28
N GLY A 6 4.94 20.76 -23.23
CA GLY A 6 3.68 20.02 -23.20
C GLY A 6 3.89 18.51 -23.27
N SER A 7 4.42 17.93 -22.20
CA SER A 7 4.21 16.53 -21.88
C SER A 7 2.72 16.36 -21.62
N LEU A 8 2.00 15.77 -22.57
CA LEU A 8 0.68 15.20 -22.29
C LEU A 8 0.82 14.41 -20.99
N ARG A 9 0.14 14.82 -19.90
CA ARG A 9 0.24 14.13 -18.61
C ARG A 9 -0.02 12.65 -18.87
N GLN A 10 1.05 11.86 -18.84
CA GLN A 10 0.95 10.44 -19.09
C GLN A 10 0.06 9.87 -17.99
N ILE A 11 -1.10 9.33 -18.38
CA ILE A 11 -2.04 8.74 -17.43
C ILE A 11 -1.28 7.65 -16.68
N GLU A 12 -1.31 7.71 -15.35
CA GLU A 12 -0.60 6.72 -14.55
C GLU A 12 -1.20 5.32 -14.75
N LYS A 13 -0.35 4.30 -14.72
CA LYS A 13 -0.74 2.90 -14.96
C LYS A 13 -1.90 2.43 -14.06
N HIS A 14 -1.95 2.89 -12.82
CA HIS A 14 -2.99 2.51 -11.87
C HIS A 14 -4.39 3.02 -12.27
N TRP A 15 -4.49 4.12 -13.02
CA TRP A 15 -5.78 4.61 -13.53
C TRP A 15 -6.37 3.67 -14.57
N PHE A 16 -5.54 3.02 -15.39
CA PHE A 16 -6.02 2.00 -16.33
C PHE A 16 -6.54 0.77 -15.59
N VAL A 17 -5.87 0.37 -14.50
CA VAL A 17 -6.35 -0.73 -13.65
C VAL A 17 -7.69 -0.37 -13.03
N LEU A 18 -7.82 0.83 -12.46
CA LEU A 18 -9.08 1.31 -11.89
C LEU A 18 -10.20 1.42 -12.93
N ALA A 19 -9.90 1.93 -14.13
CA ALA A 19 -10.87 2.02 -15.22
C ALA A 19 -11.32 0.64 -15.69
N ALA A 20 -10.41 -0.32 -15.80
CA ALA A 20 -10.73 -1.70 -16.14
C ALA A 20 -11.61 -2.35 -15.06
N LEU A 21 -11.28 -2.20 -13.78
CA LEU A 21 -12.10 -2.70 -12.67
C LEU A 21 -13.49 -2.06 -12.67
N ALA A 22 -13.58 -0.76 -12.89
CA ALA A 22 -14.86 -0.04 -12.97
C ALA A 22 -15.69 -0.53 -14.16
N LEU A 23 -15.08 -0.73 -15.34
CA LEU A 23 -15.77 -1.25 -16.52
C LEU A 23 -16.30 -2.67 -16.28
N ILE A 24 -15.47 -3.55 -15.71
CA ILE A 24 -15.89 -4.91 -15.35
C ILE A 24 -17.05 -4.87 -14.37
N GLY A 25 -16.95 -4.05 -13.32
CA GLY A 25 -18.03 -3.86 -12.35
C GLY A 25 -19.32 -3.37 -13.00
N LEU A 26 -19.25 -2.38 -13.91
CA LEU A 26 -20.40 -1.88 -14.66
C LEU A 26 -21.05 -2.95 -15.54
N VAL A 27 -20.25 -3.80 -16.19
CA VAL A 27 -20.76 -4.91 -17.00
C VAL A 27 -21.47 -5.94 -16.12
N VAL A 28 -20.88 -6.31 -15.00
CA VAL A 28 -21.47 -7.26 -14.04
C VAL A 28 -22.77 -6.69 -13.46
N TYR A 29 -22.75 -5.43 -13.05
CA TYR A 29 -23.92 -4.74 -12.52
C TYR A 29 -25.03 -4.57 -13.57
N GLY A 30 -24.69 -4.19 -14.81
CA GLY A 30 -25.64 -4.05 -15.90
C GLY A 30 -26.30 -5.37 -16.26
N ARG A 31 -25.53 -6.48 -16.27
CA ARG A 31 -26.09 -7.83 -16.43
C ARG A 31 -27.05 -8.17 -15.29
N HIS A 32 -26.66 -7.89 -14.05
CA HIS A 32 -27.52 -8.13 -12.89
C HIS A 32 -28.84 -7.35 -12.99
N LEU A 33 -28.81 -6.06 -13.34
CA LEU A 33 -30.03 -5.27 -13.54
C LEU A 33 -30.92 -5.83 -14.67
N ALA A 34 -30.32 -6.35 -15.75
CA ALA A 34 -31.06 -6.87 -16.89
C ALA A 34 -31.69 -8.25 -16.63
N THR A 35 -31.05 -9.10 -15.82
CA THR A 35 -31.49 -10.50 -15.65
C THR A 35 -31.92 -10.86 -14.22
N GLY A 36 -31.66 -10.00 -13.24
CA GLY A 36 -31.83 -10.28 -11.82
C GLY A 36 -30.82 -11.28 -11.24
N VAL A 37 -29.84 -11.74 -12.03
CA VAL A 37 -28.92 -12.82 -11.64
C VAL A 37 -27.58 -12.25 -11.23
N THR A 38 -27.15 -12.58 -10.01
CA THR A 38 -25.79 -12.28 -9.51
C THR A 38 -24.84 -13.43 -9.84
N PRO A 39 -23.59 -13.17 -10.28
CA PRO A 39 -22.60 -14.23 -10.44
C PRO A 39 -22.31 -14.95 -9.11
N SER A 40 -21.90 -16.21 -9.19
CA SER A 40 -21.44 -16.97 -8.01
C SER A 40 -20.35 -16.19 -7.26
N ASN A 41 -20.44 -16.20 -5.93
CA ASN A 41 -19.44 -15.61 -5.04
C ASN A 41 -18.15 -16.47 -4.95
N VAL A 42 -18.20 -17.73 -5.38
CA VAL A 42 -17.06 -18.64 -5.50
C VAL A 42 -16.41 -18.49 -6.88
N ILE A 43 -15.10 -18.26 -6.90
CA ILE A 43 -14.30 -18.24 -8.13
C ILE A 43 -14.06 -19.66 -8.63
N PHE A 44 -13.53 -20.51 -7.74
CA PHE A 44 -13.27 -21.92 -7.97
C PHE A 44 -13.08 -22.63 -6.63
N SER A 45 -13.15 -23.96 -6.64
CA SER A 45 -12.88 -24.81 -5.47
C SER A 45 -11.60 -25.61 -5.70
N LEU A 46 -10.73 -25.66 -4.71
CA LEU A 46 -9.47 -26.40 -4.76
C LEU A 46 -9.38 -27.34 -3.55
N PHE A 47 -9.31 -28.66 -3.79
CA PHE A 47 -9.29 -29.69 -2.74
C PHE A 47 -10.44 -29.58 -1.73
N GLY A 48 -11.64 -29.19 -2.18
CA GLY A 48 -12.81 -29.00 -1.32
C GLY A 48 -12.80 -27.69 -0.51
N LEU A 49 -11.89 -26.76 -0.81
CA LEU A 49 -11.88 -25.41 -0.26
C LEU A 49 -12.33 -24.41 -1.32
N ASP A 50 -13.37 -23.64 -1.01
CA ASP A 50 -13.87 -22.60 -1.88
C ASP A 50 -13.00 -21.34 -1.80
N VAL A 51 -12.62 -20.83 -2.97
CA VAL A 51 -11.91 -19.56 -3.12
C VAL A 51 -12.91 -18.52 -3.60
N TYR A 52 -13.13 -17.49 -2.79
CA TYR A 52 -14.17 -16.49 -3.03
C TYR A 52 -13.66 -15.23 -3.71
N TRP A 53 -14.54 -14.57 -4.49
CA TRP A 53 -14.24 -13.31 -5.16
C TRP A 53 -13.83 -12.21 -4.20
N TYR A 54 -14.49 -12.11 -3.04
CA TYR A 54 -14.18 -11.06 -2.06
C TYR A 54 -12.72 -11.14 -1.59
N GLY A 55 -12.15 -12.35 -1.44
CA GLY A 55 -10.77 -12.53 -1.01
C GLY A 55 -9.79 -12.00 -2.06
N PHE A 56 -10.03 -12.32 -3.33
CA PHE A 56 -9.25 -11.80 -4.46
C PHE A 56 -9.34 -10.27 -4.55
N LEU A 57 -10.55 -9.72 -4.43
CA LEU A 57 -10.80 -8.27 -4.46
C LEU A 57 -10.11 -7.54 -3.31
N ILE A 58 -10.17 -8.08 -2.09
CA ILE A 58 -9.48 -7.51 -0.92
C ILE A 58 -7.96 -7.51 -1.14
N MET A 59 -7.37 -8.63 -1.58
CA MET A 59 -5.94 -8.71 -1.85
C MET A 59 -5.50 -7.74 -2.96
N GLY A 60 -6.29 -7.64 -4.03
CA GLY A 60 -6.07 -6.68 -5.10
C GLY A 60 -6.16 -5.23 -4.62
N GLY A 61 -7.15 -4.91 -3.78
CA GLY A 61 -7.31 -3.58 -3.20
C GLY A 61 -6.19 -3.20 -2.25
N ILE A 62 -5.71 -4.13 -1.43
CA ILE A 62 -4.53 -3.95 -0.57
C ILE A 62 -3.29 -3.67 -1.42
N ALA A 63 -3.03 -4.50 -2.44
CA ALA A 63 -1.87 -4.34 -3.32
C ALA A 63 -1.91 -3.02 -4.09
N LEU A 64 -3.08 -2.64 -4.62
CA LEU A 64 -3.27 -1.37 -5.31
C LEU A 64 -3.09 -0.17 -4.34
N GLY A 65 -3.65 -0.25 -3.14
CA GLY A 65 -3.50 0.78 -2.11
C GLY A 65 -2.04 0.98 -1.70
N ALA A 66 -1.30 -0.11 -1.45
CA ALA A 66 0.13 -0.06 -1.15
C ALA A 66 0.95 0.49 -2.32
N TYR A 67 0.61 0.12 -3.57
CA TYR A 67 1.24 0.65 -4.76
C TYR A 67 1.03 2.17 -4.88
N VAL A 68 -0.20 2.66 -4.75
CA VAL A 68 -0.51 4.09 -4.80
C VAL A 68 0.19 4.85 -3.68
N ALA A 69 0.18 4.32 -2.44
CA ALA A 69 0.91 4.91 -1.33
C ALA A 69 2.43 4.98 -1.62
N SER A 70 3.02 3.95 -2.22
CA SER A 70 4.43 3.95 -2.62
C SER A 70 4.74 5.01 -3.69
N ARG A 71 3.83 5.23 -4.65
CA ARG A 71 3.97 6.25 -5.68
C ARG A 71 3.94 7.66 -5.08
N LEU A 72 2.97 7.94 -4.23
CA LEU A 72 2.85 9.22 -3.52
C LEU A 72 4.05 9.46 -2.58
N ALA A 73 4.55 8.42 -1.91
CA ALA A 73 5.77 8.50 -1.12
C ALA A 73 6.98 8.87 -2.01
N ARG A 74 7.13 8.22 -3.17
CA ARG A 74 8.19 8.56 -4.13
C ARG A 74 8.14 10.03 -4.58
N GLU A 75 6.95 10.55 -4.85
CA GLU A 75 6.77 11.97 -5.19
C GLU A 75 7.23 12.89 -4.04
N ARG A 76 6.88 12.57 -2.80
CA ARG A 76 7.34 13.30 -1.60
C ARG A 76 8.85 13.18 -1.40
N SER A 77 9.44 12.02 -1.68
CA SER A 77 10.90 11.80 -1.59
C SER A 77 11.66 12.63 -2.63
N LEU A 78 11.20 12.64 -3.89
CA LEU A 78 11.77 13.49 -4.94
C LEU A 78 11.60 14.98 -4.64
N ALA A 79 10.44 15.38 -4.11
CA ALA A 79 10.20 16.76 -3.70
C ALA A 79 11.11 17.18 -2.53
N ALA A 80 11.34 16.29 -1.56
CA ALA A 80 12.26 16.54 -0.45
C ALA A 80 13.70 16.71 -0.95
N LEU A 81 14.17 15.83 -1.85
CA LEU A 81 15.48 15.97 -2.48
C LEU A 81 15.59 17.32 -3.22
N ALA A 82 14.59 17.68 -4.01
CA ALA A 82 14.59 18.92 -4.78
C ALA A 82 14.54 20.19 -3.90
N ALA A 83 13.92 20.12 -2.73
CA ALA A 83 13.87 21.21 -1.76
C ALA A 83 15.17 21.37 -0.96
N THR A 84 15.94 20.28 -0.79
CA THR A 84 17.16 20.26 0.01
C THR A 84 18.44 20.45 -0.83
N VAL A 85 18.52 19.83 -2.00
CA VAL A 85 19.72 19.83 -2.84
C VAL A 85 19.52 20.78 -4.04
N PRO A 86 20.42 21.77 -4.24
CA PRO A 86 20.38 22.68 -5.39
C PRO A 86 20.29 21.95 -6.73
N THR A 87 19.60 22.56 -7.70
CA THR A 87 19.39 21.97 -9.03
C THR A 87 20.71 21.71 -9.73
N GLU A 88 21.67 22.62 -9.59
CA GLU A 88 23.00 22.56 -10.19
C GLU A 88 23.76 21.31 -9.76
N LEU A 89 23.66 20.97 -8.46
CA LEU A 89 24.25 19.74 -7.93
C LEU A 89 23.47 18.51 -8.35
N ARG A 90 22.13 18.54 -8.27
CA ARG A 90 21.31 17.36 -8.65
C ARG A 90 21.51 16.96 -10.10
N GLU A 91 21.65 17.91 -11.00
CA GLU A 91 21.81 17.67 -12.44
C GLU A 91 23.26 17.46 -12.85
N GLN A 92 24.23 17.63 -11.93
CA GLN A 92 25.64 17.42 -12.21
C GLN A 92 25.90 15.97 -12.66
N PRO A 93 26.41 15.75 -13.89
CA PRO A 93 26.71 14.40 -14.36
C PRO A 93 27.88 13.81 -13.58
N ILE A 94 27.75 12.56 -13.12
CA ILE A 94 28.84 11.85 -12.41
C ILE A 94 30.08 11.72 -13.30
N ALA A 95 29.88 11.64 -14.62
CA ALA A 95 30.96 11.55 -15.59
C ALA A 95 31.92 12.76 -15.56
N THR A 96 31.47 13.94 -15.12
CA THR A 96 32.29 15.15 -15.05
C THR A 96 33.05 15.28 -13.73
N LEU A 97 32.77 14.41 -12.75
CA LEU A 97 33.44 14.41 -11.45
C LEU A 97 34.82 13.76 -11.55
N ASP A 98 35.77 14.33 -10.80
CA ASP A 98 37.13 13.80 -10.66
C ASP A 98 37.15 12.62 -9.67
N TRP A 99 36.38 11.58 -10.00
CA TRP A 99 36.24 10.35 -9.24
C TRP A 99 36.94 9.18 -9.94
N PRO A 100 37.26 8.09 -9.22
CA PRO A 100 37.79 6.86 -9.78
C PRO A 100 36.96 6.36 -10.98
N ILE A 101 37.65 5.94 -12.05
CA ILE A 101 37.01 5.59 -13.32
C ILE A 101 36.12 4.35 -13.14
N GLU A 102 36.61 3.38 -12.37
CA GLU A 102 35.92 2.12 -12.06
C GLU A 102 34.60 2.40 -11.33
N LEU A 103 34.62 3.30 -10.34
CA LEU A 103 33.43 3.71 -9.60
C LEU A 103 32.39 4.36 -10.52
N LYS A 104 32.83 5.30 -11.38
CA LYS A 104 31.95 5.96 -12.37
C LYS A 104 31.35 4.96 -13.36
N GLN A 105 32.15 4.00 -13.84
CA GLN A 105 31.69 2.96 -14.75
C GLN A 105 30.64 2.06 -14.09
N HIS A 106 30.88 1.62 -12.85
CA HIS A 106 29.93 0.78 -12.12
C HIS A 106 28.61 1.52 -11.88
N LEU A 107 28.65 2.77 -11.40
CA LEU A 107 27.45 3.60 -11.21
C LEU A 107 26.65 3.77 -12.51
N ALA A 108 27.31 3.95 -13.65
CA ALA A 108 26.65 4.02 -14.96
C ALA A 108 25.93 2.71 -15.32
N THR A 109 26.47 1.52 -14.97
CA THR A 109 25.81 0.23 -15.24
C THR A 109 24.48 0.08 -14.49
N VAL A 110 24.37 0.66 -13.29
CA VAL A 110 23.13 0.69 -12.49
C VAL A 110 22.26 1.92 -12.77
N LYS A 111 22.53 2.62 -13.88
CA LYS A 111 21.80 3.81 -14.38
C LYS A 111 21.82 4.99 -13.41
N ILE A 112 22.89 5.13 -12.63
CA ILE A 112 23.14 6.30 -11.80
C ILE A 112 24.07 7.21 -12.60
N THR A 113 23.50 8.26 -13.19
CA THR A 113 24.22 9.14 -14.13
C THR A 113 24.42 10.55 -13.59
N THR A 114 23.59 10.98 -12.65
CA THR A 114 23.67 12.30 -12.01
C THR A 114 23.92 12.17 -10.50
N LEU A 115 24.47 13.21 -9.90
CA LEU A 115 24.65 13.27 -8.45
C LEU A 115 23.29 13.22 -7.71
N GLY A 116 22.23 13.77 -8.30
CA GLY A 116 20.87 13.65 -7.77
C GLY A 116 20.37 12.20 -7.71
N ASP A 117 20.57 11.42 -8.77
CA ASP A 117 20.21 9.99 -8.78
C ASP A 117 20.98 9.20 -7.71
N LEU A 118 22.27 9.52 -7.56
CA LEU A 118 23.14 8.92 -6.57
C LEU A 118 22.68 9.25 -5.14
N LEU A 119 22.52 10.53 -4.80
CA LEU A 119 22.09 10.96 -3.47
C LEU A 119 20.71 10.38 -3.09
N LEU A 120 19.80 10.33 -4.06
CA LEU A 120 18.48 9.75 -3.88
C LEU A 120 18.58 8.28 -3.45
N ARG A 121 19.36 7.47 -4.16
CA ARG A 121 19.48 6.02 -3.91
C ARG A 121 20.42 5.68 -2.75
N TYR A 122 21.51 6.41 -2.60
CA TYR A 122 22.44 6.30 -1.49
C TYR A 122 21.73 6.61 -0.17
N GLY A 123 20.94 7.69 -0.13
CA GLY A 123 20.22 8.11 1.06
C GLY A 123 19.13 7.14 1.53
N TRP A 124 18.67 6.22 0.67
CA TRP A 124 17.86 5.08 1.12
C TRP A 124 18.71 4.00 1.77
N GLN A 125 19.63 3.46 0.97
CA GLN A 125 20.50 2.36 1.36
C GLN A 125 21.68 2.30 0.39
N PRO A 126 22.92 2.58 0.84
CA PRO A 126 24.09 2.56 -0.02
C PRO A 126 24.30 1.21 -0.73
N GLN A 127 24.00 0.10 -0.04
CA GLN A 127 24.12 -1.25 -0.60
C GLN A 127 23.19 -1.49 -1.79
N SER A 128 22.12 -0.69 -1.94
CA SER A 128 21.22 -0.79 -3.09
C SER A 128 21.88 -0.39 -4.41
N LEU A 129 23.05 0.26 -4.38
CA LEU A 129 23.84 0.61 -5.56
C LEU A 129 24.53 -0.59 -6.21
N GLY A 130 24.58 -1.76 -5.54
CA GLY A 130 25.21 -2.96 -6.08
C GLY A 130 26.75 -2.92 -6.08
N LEU A 131 27.34 -1.90 -5.46
CA LEU A 131 28.78 -1.74 -5.30
C LEU A 131 29.34 -2.75 -4.29
N ARG A 132 30.57 -3.21 -4.53
CA ARG A 132 31.33 -4.04 -3.57
C ARG A 132 31.65 -3.22 -2.32
N PRO A 133 31.92 -3.86 -1.15
CA PRO A 133 32.25 -3.14 0.07
C PRO A 133 33.36 -2.10 -0.08
N ALA A 134 34.46 -2.45 -0.76
CA ALA A 134 35.56 -1.51 -1.01
C ALA A 134 35.15 -0.31 -1.89
N GLU A 135 34.27 -0.52 -2.87
CA GLU A 135 33.74 0.55 -3.73
C GLU A 135 32.74 1.43 -2.97
N LEU A 136 32.01 0.88 -1.99
CA LEU A 136 31.15 1.66 -1.10
C LEU A 136 31.97 2.54 -0.15
N ASP A 137 33.08 2.02 0.36
CA ASP A 137 34.00 2.79 1.21
C ASP A 137 34.67 3.92 0.40
N GLU A 138 35.12 3.61 -0.83
CA GLU A 138 35.64 4.61 -1.77
C GLU A 138 34.57 5.66 -2.14
N LEU A 139 33.34 5.23 -2.42
CA LEU A 139 32.22 6.13 -2.67
C LEU A 139 31.95 7.04 -1.46
N ARG A 140 31.94 6.48 -0.24
CA ARG A 140 31.75 7.26 0.98
C ARG A 140 32.85 8.32 1.11
N HIS A 141 34.09 7.93 0.88
CA HIS A 141 35.24 8.83 0.96
C HIS A 141 35.13 10.01 -0.02
N VAL A 142 34.85 9.76 -1.31
CA VAL A 142 34.73 10.84 -2.30
C VAL A 142 33.52 11.74 -2.06
N LEU A 143 32.46 11.22 -1.42
CA LEU A 143 31.29 12.03 -1.02
C LEU A 143 31.59 12.89 0.21
N ASP A 144 32.36 12.39 1.18
CA ASP A 144 32.77 13.13 2.37
C ASP A 144 33.79 14.25 2.04
N GLU A 145 34.63 14.06 1.01
CA GLU A 145 35.59 15.08 0.56
C GLU A 145 34.96 16.18 -0.30
N ALA A 146 33.76 15.95 -0.84
CA ALA A 146 33.08 16.92 -1.70
C ALA A 146 32.48 18.07 -0.86
N GLU A 147 33.11 19.25 -0.91
CA GLU A 147 32.69 20.45 -0.15
C GLU A 147 31.22 20.84 -0.40
N ALA A 148 30.71 20.57 -1.60
CA ALA A 148 29.33 20.86 -1.97
C ALA A 148 28.28 19.90 -1.37
N ILE A 149 28.72 18.77 -0.79
CA ILE A 149 27.84 17.74 -0.22
C ILE A 149 27.81 17.91 1.30
N GLN A 150 26.60 18.06 1.85
CA GLN A 150 26.43 18.19 3.29
C GLN A 150 26.40 16.81 3.95
N PRO A 151 27.05 16.61 5.11
CA PRO A 151 27.03 15.32 5.82
C PRO A 151 25.62 14.81 6.14
N GLU A 152 24.69 15.71 6.44
CA GLU A 152 23.29 15.37 6.71
C GLU A 152 22.59 14.66 5.54
N TRP A 153 23.02 14.92 4.31
CA TRP A 153 22.47 14.29 3.09
C TRP A 153 22.90 12.83 2.95
N LEU A 154 23.98 12.44 3.62
CA LEU A 154 24.51 11.08 3.61
C LEU A 154 24.02 10.29 4.83
N ASP A 155 24.02 10.92 6.00
CA ASP A 155 23.77 10.23 7.26
C ASP A 155 22.29 10.20 7.67
N ASN A 156 21.51 11.25 7.37
CA ASN A 156 20.07 11.30 7.68
C ASN A 156 19.27 12.15 6.67
N PRO A 157 19.25 11.76 5.39
CA PRO A 157 18.66 12.59 4.35
C PRO A 157 17.14 12.76 4.50
N PRO A 158 16.57 13.97 4.31
CA PRO A 158 15.13 14.20 4.43
C PRO A 158 14.27 13.35 3.47
N TRP A 159 14.80 12.99 2.30
CA TRP A 159 14.10 12.16 1.30
C TRP A 159 13.99 10.68 1.69
N TYR A 160 14.77 10.21 2.66
CA TYR A 160 14.64 8.87 3.26
C TYR A 160 13.26 8.68 3.86
N ASN A 161 12.73 9.72 4.52
CA ASN A 161 11.45 9.69 5.24
C ASN A 161 10.26 9.24 4.38
N TRP A 162 10.40 9.36 3.06
CA TRP A 162 9.38 9.10 2.06
C TRP A 162 9.81 8.04 1.06
N TRP A 163 10.83 7.24 1.38
CA TRP A 163 11.29 6.22 0.45
C TRP A 163 10.17 5.20 0.16
N PRO A 164 9.86 4.91 -1.13
CA PRO A 164 8.68 4.13 -1.52
C PRO A 164 8.58 2.75 -0.86
N GLU A 165 9.70 2.10 -0.58
CA GLU A 165 9.77 0.75 -0.03
C GLU A 165 9.24 0.69 1.40
N HIS A 166 9.20 1.83 2.11
CA HIS A 166 8.54 1.89 3.40
C HIS A 166 7.05 1.56 3.32
N ALA A 167 6.37 1.84 2.20
CA ALA A 167 4.96 1.47 2.00
C ALA A 167 4.78 -0.06 2.04
N TRP A 168 5.68 -0.80 1.39
CA TRP A 168 5.65 -2.26 1.31
C TRP A 168 6.13 -2.93 2.59
N ASN A 169 7.19 -2.41 3.19
CA ASN A 169 7.72 -2.91 4.46
C ASN A 169 6.76 -2.68 5.62
N GLY A 170 6.11 -1.50 5.67
CA GLY A 170 5.08 -1.18 6.66
C GLY A 170 3.80 -1.98 6.47
N LEU A 171 3.50 -2.45 5.25
CA LEU A 171 2.30 -3.22 4.94
C LEU A 171 2.19 -4.49 5.78
N LEU A 172 3.30 -5.18 6.04
CA LEU A 172 3.30 -6.41 6.85
C LEU A 172 2.81 -6.13 8.29
N TRP A 173 3.33 -5.07 8.92
CA TRP A 173 2.87 -4.64 10.25
C TRP A 173 1.39 -4.27 10.23
N THR A 174 0.98 -3.49 9.22
CA THR A 174 -0.40 -3.05 9.02
C THR A 174 -1.34 -4.25 8.90
N LEU A 175 -1.01 -5.26 8.08
CA LEU A 175 -1.87 -6.42 7.85
C LEU A 175 -2.01 -7.31 9.08
N ILE A 176 -0.90 -7.61 9.74
CA ILE A 176 -0.90 -8.45 10.95
C ILE A 176 -1.77 -7.78 12.03
N LEU A 177 -1.53 -6.49 12.30
CA LEU A 177 -2.26 -5.78 13.34
C LEU A 177 -3.69 -5.45 12.93
N ALA A 178 -3.98 -5.27 11.63
CA ALA A 178 -5.36 -5.15 11.15
C ALA A 178 -6.15 -6.43 11.39
N ILE A 179 -5.57 -7.62 11.12
CA ILE A 179 -6.27 -8.89 11.39
C ILE A 179 -6.50 -9.06 12.90
N ILE A 180 -5.49 -8.79 13.72
CA ILE A 180 -5.61 -8.86 15.18
C ILE A 180 -6.65 -7.87 15.69
N GLY A 181 -6.61 -6.62 15.25
CA GLY A 181 -7.55 -5.57 15.63
C GLY A 181 -8.97 -5.89 15.20
N ALA A 182 -9.15 -6.36 13.95
CA ALA A 182 -10.45 -6.76 13.43
C ALA A 182 -11.06 -7.92 14.23
N ARG A 183 -10.22 -8.88 14.63
CA ARG A 183 -10.66 -9.98 15.47
C ARG A 183 -11.00 -9.52 16.89
N LEU A 184 -10.15 -8.70 17.49
CA LEU A 184 -10.38 -8.16 18.82
C LEU A 184 -11.69 -7.36 18.88
N TYR A 185 -11.94 -6.49 17.89
CA TYR A 185 -13.18 -5.75 17.79
C TYR A 185 -14.39 -6.70 17.73
N HIS A 186 -14.34 -7.73 16.87
CA HIS A 186 -15.42 -8.71 16.78
C HIS A 186 -15.65 -9.46 18.09
N VAL A 187 -14.58 -9.86 18.81
CA VAL A 187 -14.71 -10.53 20.11
C VAL A 187 -15.38 -9.64 21.14
N LEU A 188 -15.04 -8.35 21.15
CA LEU A 188 -15.63 -7.36 22.07
C LEU A 188 -17.07 -6.99 21.67
N THR A 189 -17.40 -7.10 20.39
CA THR A 189 -18.74 -6.83 19.84
C THR A 189 -19.21 -8.01 18.97
N PRO A 190 -19.60 -9.15 19.60
CA PRO A 190 -19.99 -10.34 18.84
C PRO A 190 -21.20 -10.04 17.95
N SER A 191 -21.19 -10.56 16.71
CA SER A 191 -22.33 -10.42 15.82
C SER A 191 -23.44 -11.41 16.20
N PRO A 192 -24.73 -11.12 15.91
CA PRO A 192 -25.83 -12.04 16.22
C PRO A 192 -25.68 -13.44 15.62
N SER A 193 -25.01 -13.55 14.47
CA SER A 193 -24.69 -14.85 13.84
C SER A 193 -23.81 -15.77 14.70
N MET A 194 -23.08 -15.23 15.67
CA MET A 194 -22.23 -16.01 16.58
C MET A 194 -23.04 -16.77 17.64
N ALA A 195 -24.33 -16.44 17.83
CA ALA A 195 -25.21 -17.19 18.72
C ALA A 195 -25.34 -18.67 18.30
N ALA A 196 -25.24 -18.96 16.99
CA ALA A 196 -25.20 -20.33 16.47
C ALA A 196 -24.00 -21.16 16.98
N PHE A 197 -22.98 -20.50 17.54
CA PHE A 197 -21.81 -21.12 18.13
C PHE A 197 -21.74 -20.94 19.66
N GLY A 198 -22.85 -20.53 20.29
CA GLY A 198 -22.94 -20.32 21.74
C GLY A 198 -22.18 -19.09 22.22
N ILE A 199 -22.07 -18.05 21.37
CA ILE A 199 -21.44 -16.78 21.70
C ILE A 199 -22.48 -15.67 21.50
N GLU A 200 -23.03 -15.16 22.59
CA GLU A 200 -23.99 -14.05 22.58
C GLU A 200 -23.35 -12.77 23.11
N THR A 201 -22.37 -12.92 23.99
CA THR A 201 -21.66 -11.83 24.65
C THR A 201 -20.15 -12.04 24.58
N ALA A 202 -19.39 -10.97 24.77
CA ALA A 202 -17.93 -11.06 24.83
C ALA A 202 -17.44 -12.02 25.92
N ALA A 203 -18.21 -12.18 27.01
CA ALA A 203 -17.87 -13.07 28.12
C ALA A 203 -17.89 -14.56 27.72
N ASP A 204 -18.66 -14.93 26.70
CA ASP A 204 -18.79 -16.33 26.26
C ASP A 204 -17.51 -16.86 25.62
N TYR A 205 -16.67 -15.98 25.10
CA TYR A 205 -15.34 -16.35 24.62
C TYR A 205 -14.42 -16.86 25.74
N PHE A 206 -14.60 -16.47 27.00
CA PHE A 206 -13.85 -17.05 28.12
C PHE A 206 -14.23 -18.51 28.39
N ARG A 207 -15.46 -18.89 28.08
CA ARG A 207 -15.94 -20.28 28.18
C ARG A 207 -15.49 -21.12 26.99
N GLN A 208 -15.23 -20.48 25.85
CA GLN A 208 -14.79 -21.13 24.61
C GLN A 208 -13.56 -20.42 24.00
N PRO A 209 -12.39 -20.46 24.65
CA PRO A 209 -11.23 -19.64 24.27
C PRO A 209 -10.71 -19.94 22.85
N LEU A 210 -10.93 -21.15 22.33
CA LEU A 210 -10.58 -21.49 20.95
C LEU A 210 -11.34 -20.65 19.91
N GLN A 211 -12.53 -20.14 20.26
CA GLN A 211 -13.27 -19.23 19.38
C GLN A 211 -12.58 -17.87 19.27
N LEU A 212 -11.68 -17.46 20.17
CA LEU A 212 -10.97 -16.18 20.04
C LEU A 212 -10.12 -16.14 18.76
N ILE A 213 -9.48 -17.26 18.42
CA ILE A 213 -8.56 -17.39 17.28
C ILE A 213 -9.19 -18.05 16.05
N ASN A 214 -10.44 -18.49 16.14
CA ASN A 214 -11.12 -19.16 15.03
C ASN A 214 -11.62 -18.18 13.96
N LEU A 215 -10.77 -17.89 12.98
CA LEU A 215 -11.09 -17.02 11.86
C LEU A 215 -11.93 -17.70 10.77
N ARG A 216 -12.03 -19.04 10.78
CA ARG A 216 -12.74 -19.81 9.73
C ARG A 216 -14.25 -19.67 9.80
N ARG A 217 -14.80 -19.36 10.99
CA ARG A 217 -16.23 -19.11 11.19
C ARG A 217 -16.63 -17.66 10.91
N GLY A 218 -15.76 -16.90 10.25
CA GLY A 218 -15.92 -15.46 10.05
C GLY A 218 -15.61 -14.66 11.33
N GLY A 219 -16.16 -13.44 11.40
CA GLY A 219 -16.02 -12.59 12.58
C GLY A 219 -14.78 -11.69 12.55
N LEU A 220 -14.72 -10.79 11.57
CA LEU A 220 -13.73 -9.72 11.48
C LEU A 220 -14.46 -8.39 11.38
N GLY A 221 -14.22 -7.49 12.34
CA GLY A 221 -14.81 -6.16 12.36
C GLY A 221 -13.94 -5.13 11.66
N ILE A 222 -14.50 -4.40 10.69
CA ILE A 222 -13.71 -3.41 9.92
C ILE A 222 -13.15 -2.28 10.77
N TYR A 223 -13.88 -1.81 11.80
CA TYR A 223 -13.41 -0.77 12.69
C TYR A 223 -12.14 -1.18 13.45
N GLY A 224 -12.11 -2.43 13.95
CA GLY A 224 -10.92 -3.03 14.53
C GLY A 224 -9.79 -3.17 13.53
N GLY A 225 -10.10 -3.53 12.29
CA GLY A 225 -9.11 -3.62 11.21
C GLY A 225 -8.46 -2.28 10.89
N LEU A 226 -9.24 -1.21 10.80
CA LEU A 226 -8.74 0.14 10.55
C LEU A 226 -7.88 0.64 11.73
N ALA A 227 -8.35 0.44 12.97
CA ALA A 227 -7.59 0.83 14.16
C ALA A 227 -6.28 0.04 14.29
N GLY A 228 -6.32 -1.28 14.08
CA GLY A 228 -5.15 -2.15 14.10
C GLY A 228 -4.15 -1.82 12.98
N GLY A 229 -4.64 -1.54 11.78
CA GLY A 229 -3.81 -1.09 10.66
C GLY A 229 -3.13 0.25 10.94
N ALA A 230 -3.87 1.23 11.46
CA ALA A 230 -3.31 2.52 11.88
C ALA A 230 -2.23 2.33 12.96
N LEU A 231 -2.46 1.46 13.95
CA LEU A 231 -1.46 1.13 14.96
C LEU A 231 -0.20 0.50 14.33
N GLY A 232 -0.36 -0.38 13.34
CA GLY A 232 0.78 -0.96 12.61
C GLY A 232 1.62 0.07 11.89
N ILE A 233 1.00 1.06 11.25
CA ILE A 233 1.70 2.20 10.67
C ILE A 233 2.43 3.00 11.74
N LEU A 234 1.78 3.30 12.87
CA LEU A 234 2.38 4.04 13.98
C LEU A 234 3.59 3.31 14.58
N ILE A 235 3.53 1.99 14.71
CA ILE A 235 4.65 1.18 15.22
C ILE A 235 5.80 1.18 14.22
N TYR A 236 5.52 0.87 12.95
CA TYR A 236 6.53 0.80 11.91
C TYR A 236 7.25 2.16 11.73
N THR A 237 6.49 3.24 11.64
CA THR A 237 7.04 4.60 11.48
C THR A 237 7.86 5.01 12.70
N ARG A 238 7.44 4.67 13.92
CA ARG A 238 8.26 4.91 15.12
C ARG A 238 9.56 4.13 15.13
N GLN A 239 9.54 2.85 14.77
CA GLN A 239 10.76 2.03 14.69
C GLN A 239 11.76 2.57 13.67
N ARG A 240 11.27 3.18 12.59
CA ARG A 240 12.08 3.75 11.51
C ARG A 240 12.29 5.26 11.60
N ARG A 241 11.82 5.91 12.67
CA ARG A 241 11.89 7.38 12.89
C ARG A 241 11.28 8.21 11.75
N LEU A 242 10.20 7.73 11.15
CA LEU A 242 9.49 8.35 10.03
C LEU A 242 8.36 9.28 10.50
N PRO A 243 7.92 10.25 9.68
CA PRO A 243 6.80 11.13 9.99
C PRO A 243 5.46 10.37 9.98
N ALA A 244 5.02 9.91 11.15
CA ALA A 244 3.86 9.02 11.31
C ALA A 244 2.56 9.57 10.70
N LEU A 245 2.22 10.84 10.94
CA LEU A 245 1.02 11.47 10.37
C LEU A 245 1.08 11.52 8.84
N GLY A 246 2.27 11.75 8.31
CA GLY A 246 2.54 11.74 6.87
C GLY A 246 2.23 10.40 6.22
N TRP A 247 2.60 9.30 6.88
CA TRP A 247 2.34 7.94 6.41
C TRP A 247 0.89 7.50 6.62
N LEU A 248 0.23 7.95 7.70
CA LEU A 248 -1.21 7.74 7.90
C LEU A 248 -2.04 8.43 6.81
N ASP A 249 -1.67 9.64 6.41
CA ASP A 249 -2.29 10.37 5.30
C ASP A 249 -2.18 9.60 3.97
N LEU A 250 -0.99 9.08 3.64
CA LEU A 250 -0.81 8.22 2.46
C LEU A 250 -1.64 6.93 2.56
N ALA A 251 -1.69 6.32 3.74
CA ALA A 251 -2.45 5.09 3.96
C ALA A 251 -3.96 5.29 3.88
N ALA A 252 -4.48 6.49 4.19
CA ALA A 252 -5.90 6.81 4.07
C ALA A 252 -6.38 6.64 2.62
N VAL A 253 -5.55 7.00 1.63
CA VAL A 253 -5.84 6.75 0.20
C VAL A 253 -5.95 5.25 -0.08
N GLY A 254 -5.00 4.46 0.43
CA GLY A 254 -5.04 3.00 0.28
C GLY A 254 -6.25 2.36 0.95
N ALA A 255 -6.62 2.82 2.15
CA ALA A 255 -7.79 2.35 2.87
C ALA A 255 -9.09 2.67 2.10
N ALA A 256 -9.21 3.88 1.55
CA ALA A 256 -10.36 4.27 0.73
C ALA A 256 -10.49 3.39 -0.53
N LEU A 257 -9.39 3.14 -1.25
CA LEU A 257 -9.37 2.23 -2.39
C LEU A 257 -9.80 0.81 -2.01
N GLY A 258 -9.28 0.30 -0.88
CA GLY A 258 -9.68 -1.00 -0.35
C GLY A 258 -11.17 -1.07 -0.03
N GLN A 259 -11.76 -0.01 0.54
CA GLN A 259 -13.20 0.04 0.81
C GLN A 259 -14.03 0.03 -0.46
N VAL A 260 -13.67 0.84 -1.46
CA VAL A 260 -14.36 0.90 -2.76
C VAL A 260 -14.33 -0.46 -3.44
N ILE A 261 -13.17 -1.11 -3.49
CA ILE A 261 -13.04 -2.45 -4.10
C ILE A 261 -13.80 -3.50 -3.28
N GLY A 262 -13.74 -3.42 -1.95
CA GLY A 262 -14.46 -4.32 -1.05
C GLY A 262 -15.98 -4.29 -1.24
N ARG A 263 -16.56 -3.14 -1.64
CA ARG A 263 -18.01 -3.05 -1.92
C ARG A 263 -18.46 -3.99 -3.04
N TRP A 264 -17.61 -4.25 -4.02
CA TRP A 264 -17.90 -5.23 -5.07
C TRP A 264 -17.92 -6.66 -4.54
N GLY A 265 -17.10 -6.96 -3.52
CA GLY A 265 -17.20 -8.22 -2.78
C GLY A 265 -18.55 -8.37 -2.09
N ASN A 266 -19.06 -7.30 -1.47
CA ASN A 266 -20.38 -7.32 -0.84
C ASN A 266 -21.51 -7.49 -1.86
N PHE A 267 -21.39 -6.87 -3.04
CA PHE A 267 -22.34 -7.07 -4.14
C PHE A 267 -22.39 -8.55 -4.57
N LEU A 268 -21.24 -9.18 -4.80
CA LEU A 268 -21.17 -10.60 -5.20
C LEU A 268 -21.65 -11.54 -4.10
N ASN A 269 -21.37 -11.21 -2.84
CA ASN A 269 -21.85 -11.95 -1.67
C ASN A 269 -23.32 -11.66 -1.33
N GLN A 270 -23.94 -10.70 -2.02
CA GLN A 270 -25.28 -10.22 -1.73
C GLN A 270 -25.47 -9.84 -0.25
N GLU A 271 -24.53 -9.09 0.32
CA GLU A 271 -24.54 -8.66 1.72
C GLU A 271 -24.45 -7.14 1.86
N LEU A 272 -24.76 -6.61 3.05
CA LEU A 272 -24.72 -5.17 3.36
C LEU A 272 -25.54 -4.29 2.39
N TYR A 273 -26.65 -4.84 1.86
CA TYR A 273 -27.58 -4.12 1.01
C TYR A 273 -28.49 -3.18 1.80
N GLY A 274 -29.12 -2.24 1.07
CA GLY A 274 -30.01 -1.24 1.61
C GLY A 274 -31.43 -1.74 1.89
N ARG A 275 -32.37 -0.80 2.07
CA ARG A 275 -33.78 -1.12 2.26
C ARG A 275 -34.42 -1.56 0.93
N PRO A 276 -35.47 -2.40 0.97
CA PRO A 276 -36.28 -2.73 -0.20
C PRO A 276 -36.76 -1.45 -0.92
N THR A 277 -36.71 -1.47 -2.25
CA THR A 277 -37.05 -0.32 -3.10
C THR A 277 -37.52 -0.80 -4.47
N GLN A 278 -38.17 0.09 -5.23
CA GLN A 278 -38.73 -0.20 -6.56
C GLN A 278 -38.12 0.66 -7.66
N VAL A 279 -37.01 1.36 -7.37
CA VAL A 279 -36.29 2.17 -8.35
C VAL A 279 -35.66 1.29 -9.45
N PRO A 280 -35.44 1.82 -10.67
CA PRO A 280 -34.94 1.01 -11.79
C PRO A 280 -33.51 0.48 -11.63
N TRP A 281 -32.78 0.94 -10.61
CA TRP A 281 -31.45 0.45 -10.22
C TRP A 281 -31.48 -0.35 -8.91
N ALA A 282 -32.64 -0.88 -8.53
CA ALA A 282 -32.75 -1.77 -7.38
C ALA A 282 -31.93 -3.05 -7.61
N LEU A 283 -31.21 -3.48 -6.57
CA LEU A 283 -30.49 -4.75 -6.55
C LEU A 283 -31.48 -5.86 -6.19
N TYR A 284 -31.50 -6.91 -7.00
CA TYR A 284 -32.21 -8.15 -6.68
C TYR A 284 -31.34 -8.96 -5.72
N ILE A 285 -31.93 -9.40 -4.62
CA ILE A 285 -31.25 -10.24 -3.63
C ILE A 285 -31.94 -11.60 -3.64
N ASP A 286 -31.15 -12.64 -3.86
CA ASP A 286 -31.58 -14.02 -3.80
C ASP A 286 -31.79 -14.39 -2.33
N PHE A 287 -33.04 -14.65 -1.95
CA PHE A 287 -33.36 -15.25 -0.66
C PHE A 287 -33.35 -16.77 -0.84
N GLU A 288 -32.17 -17.37 -0.72
CA GLU A 288 -32.04 -18.81 -0.43
C GLU A 288 -32.13 -19.07 1.08
#